data_AF-A0A0K9NTX2-F1
#
_entry.id   AF-A0A0K9NTX2-F1
#
_cell.length_a   1.000
_cell.length_b   1.000
_cell.length_c   1.000
_cell.angle_alpha   90.00
_cell.angle_beta   90.00
_cell.angle_gamma   90.00
#
_symmetry.space_group_name_H-M   'P 1'
#
loop_
_entity.id
_entity.type
_entity.pdbx_description
1 polymer ?
#
loop_
_entity_poly.entity_id
_entity_poly.type
_entity_poly.pdbx_seq_one_letter_code
_entity_poly.pdbx_strand_id
1 'polypeptide(L)'
;MTTAARPTWAPAKGGQEQGGTRIFGPSGKYSSRDLAAHTTLKPRREGQDTQEELQKRNLLEELEERERRHFSSKDRSYAEDRDRRKGSGSGQLLLDGLKREPDDRLIPRNIDADDSDIDPQSEDDRYSYFLLG
;
A
#
# COMPACT_ATOMS: atom_id res chain seq x y z
N MET A 1 -28.15 38.64 6.70
CA MET A 1 -27.81 37.20 6.80
C MET A 1 -26.80 37.05 7.91
N THR A 2 -27.07 36.24 8.93
CA THR A 2 -26.13 35.98 10.05
C THR A 2 -25.43 34.65 9.83
N THR A 3 -24.11 34.59 10.07
CA THR A 3 -23.27 33.41 9.80
C THR A 3 -23.12 32.55 11.05
N ALA A 4 -23.92 31.49 11.15
CA ALA A 4 -23.76 30.47 12.19
C ALA A 4 -22.55 29.54 11.94
N ALA A 5 -22.15 29.38 10.67
CA ALA A 5 -20.98 28.60 10.29
C ALA A 5 -19.70 29.32 10.71
N ARG A 6 -18.91 28.67 11.58
CA ARG A 6 -17.63 29.17 12.08
C ARG A 6 -16.59 28.03 12.01
N PRO A 7 -15.35 28.30 11.57
CA PRO A 7 -14.29 27.29 11.53
C PRO A 7 -13.85 26.91 12.94
N THR A 8 -13.38 25.67 13.11
CA THR A 8 -12.74 25.20 14.36
C THR A 8 -11.24 25.43 14.30
N TRP A 9 -10.70 26.28 15.17
CA TRP A 9 -9.26 26.55 15.25
C TRP A 9 -8.55 25.72 16.33
N ALA A 10 -9.32 25.10 17.24
CA ALA A 10 -8.83 24.20 18.26
C ALA A 10 -9.62 22.88 18.20
N PRO A 11 -8.96 21.72 18.13
CA PRO A 11 -9.64 20.43 18.16
C PRO A 11 -10.20 20.12 19.55
N ALA A 12 -11.20 19.24 19.61
CA ALA A 12 -11.72 18.76 20.89
C ALA A 12 -10.64 17.97 21.65
N LYS A 13 -10.45 18.30 22.93
CA LYS A 13 -9.51 17.60 23.82
C LYS A 13 -10.19 16.40 24.48
N GLY A 14 -9.65 15.20 24.28
CA GLY A 14 -10.08 14.00 25.01
C GLY A 14 -9.73 14.08 26.51
N GLY A 15 -10.51 13.42 27.36
CA GLY A 15 -10.15 13.20 28.77
C GLY A 15 -11.26 13.42 29.80
N GLN A 16 -12.30 14.20 29.50
CA GLN A 16 -13.30 14.58 30.53
C GLN A 16 -14.50 13.62 30.65
N GLU A 17 -15.00 13.03 29.56
CA GLU A 17 -16.32 12.38 29.60
C GLU A 17 -16.33 10.89 29.21
N GLN A 18 -15.56 10.47 28.21
CA GLN A 18 -15.50 9.06 27.81
C GLN A 18 -14.05 8.60 27.67
N GLY A 19 -13.67 7.61 28.49
CA GLY A 19 -12.33 7.00 28.46
C GLY A 19 -11.21 7.81 29.12
N GLY A 20 -11.51 8.90 29.83
CA GLY A 20 -10.54 9.67 30.62
C GLY A 20 -10.87 9.71 32.11
N THR A 21 -10.20 10.59 32.86
CA THR A 21 -10.36 10.79 34.31
C THR A 21 -11.76 11.35 34.61
N ARG A 22 -12.74 10.45 34.68
CA ARG A 22 -14.15 10.80 34.88
C ARG A 22 -14.34 11.47 36.25
N ILE A 23 -14.86 12.70 36.23
CA ILE A 23 -15.29 13.45 37.42
C ILE A 23 -16.75 13.10 37.78
N PHE A 24 -17.50 12.53 36.82
CA PHE A 24 -18.87 12.05 36.99
C PHE A 24 -18.91 10.51 37.01
N GLY A 25 -19.73 9.93 37.87
CA GLY A 25 -19.73 8.48 38.18
C GLY A 25 -19.86 7.53 36.97
N PRO A 26 -19.61 6.22 37.17
CA PRO A 26 -19.63 5.24 36.09
C PRO A 26 -21.02 5.18 35.41
N SER A 27 -21.05 5.48 34.11
CA SER A 27 -22.25 5.31 33.28
C SER A 27 -22.50 3.82 32.99
N GLY A 28 -23.75 3.37 33.14
CA GLY A 28 -24.20 2.02 32.75
C GLY A 28 -24.61 1.88 31.29
N LYS A 29 -24.37 2.91 30.45
CA LYS A 29 -24.67 2.87 29.02
C LYS A 29 -23.54 2.17 28.27
N TYR A 30 -23.88 1.19 27.42
CA TYR A 30 -22.94 0.50 26.54
C TYR A 30 -23.47 0.51 25.08
N SER A 31 -22.56 0.52 24.13
CA SER A 31 -22.85 0.34 22.70
C SER A 31 -22.81 -1.14 22.32
N SER A 32 -23.42 -1.52 21.20
CA SER A 32 -23.28 -2.88 20.64
C SER A 32 -21.82 -3.25 20.35
N ARG A 33 -20.97 -2.25 20.10
CA ARG A 33 -19.53 -2.41 19.90
C ARG A 33 -18.74 -2.66 21.18
N ASP A 34 -19.31 -2.33 22.34
CA ASP A 34 -18.68 -2.55 23.66
C ASP A 34 -18.97 -3.95 24.23
N LEU A 35 -19.79 -4.73 23.53
CA LEU A 35 -20.04 -6.12 23.88
C LEU A 35 -18.75 -6.94 23.77
N ALA A 36 -18.60 -7.93 24.64
CA ALA A 36 -17.41 -8.76 24.70
C ALA A 36 -17.18 -9.49 23.36
N ALA A 37 -16.11 -9.10 22.66
CA ALA A 37 -15.64 -9.71 21.43
C ALA A 37 -14.12 -9.86 21.50
N HIS A 38 -13.57 -10.91 20.87
CA HIS A 38 -12.13 -11.22 20.89
C HIS A 38 -11.53 -11.26 22.30
N THR A 39 -12.20 -11.96 23.23
CA THR A 39 -11.78 -12.06 24.64
C THR A 39 -10.49 -12.86 24.85
N THR A 40 -10.01 -13.55 23.81
CA THR A 40 -8.79 -14.36 23.85
C THR A 40 -7.70 -13.73 22.98
N LEU A 41 -6.56 -13.40 23.60
CA LEU A 41 -5.36 -12.96 22.88
C LEU A 41 -4.63 -14.16 22.25
N LYS A 42 -4.15 -13.98 21.02
CA LYS A 42 -3.34 -14.99 20.32
C LYS A 42 -1.86 -14.74 20.59
N PRO A 43 -1.16 -15.60 21.36
CA PRO A 43 0.28 -15.50 21.48
C PRO A 43 0.96 -15.95 20.18
N ARG A 44 2.16 -15.43 19.91
CA ARG A 44 3.02 -15.93 18.83
C ARG A 44 3.44 -17.36 19.16
N ARG A 45 3.34 -18.25 18.18
CA ARG A 45 3.85 -19.64 18.28
C ARG A 45 5.30 -19.69 17.80
N GLU A 46 5.99 -20.76 18.15
CA GLU A 46 7.31 -21.08 17.58
C GLU A 46 7.26 -21.01 16.04
N GLY A 47 8.27 -20.39 15.43
CA GLY A 47 8.32 -20.09 14.01
C GLY A 47 7.53 -18.85 13.56
N GLN A 48 6.86 -18.12 14.46
CA GLN A 48 6.21 -16.81 14.18
C GLN A 48 7.00 -15.64 14.78
N ASP A 49 8.32 -15.80 14.91
CA ASP A 49 9.21 -14.85 15.56
C ASP A 49 8.80 -14.59 17.01
N THR A 50 8.87 -15.65 17.81
CA THR A 50 8.74 -15.51 19.26
C THR A 50 9.89 -14.66 19.81
N GLN A 51 9.67 -14.04 20.97
CA GLN A 51 10.68 -13.22 21.60
C GLN A 51 11.97 -14.01 21.89
N GLU A 52 11.84 -15.29 22.25
CA GLU A 52 12.97 -16.18 22.52
C GLU A 52 13.77 -16.51 21.25
N GLU A 53 13.11 -16.69 20.11
CA GLU A 53 13.77 -16.91 18.83
C GLU A 53 14.54 -15.66 18.39
N LEU A 54 13.91 -14.48 18.50
CA LEU A 54 14.55 -13.22 18.15
C LEU A 54 15.78 -12.92 19.02
N GLN A 55 15.76 -13.28 20.30
CA GLN A 55 16.92 -13.11 21.19
C GLN A 55 18.09 -14.03 20.85
N LYS A 56 17.83 -15.21 20.27
CA LYS A 56 18.87 -16.19 19.91
C LYS A 56 19.47 -15.95 18.51
N ARG A 57 18.80 -15.17 17.66
CA ARG A 57 19.23 -14.91 16.27
C ARG A 57 20.16 -13.70 16.16
N ASN A 58 21.15 -13.80 15.27
CA ASN A 58 21.98 -12.67 14.86
C ASN A 58 21.29 -11.89 13.72
N LEU A 59 20.44 -10.93 14.08
CA LEU A 59 19.64 -10.18 13.10
C LEU A 59 20.48 -9.39 12.08
N LEU A 60 21.67 -8.95 12.46
CA LEU A 60 22.59 -8.21 11.56
C LEU A 60 23.10 -9.10 10.42
N GLU A 61 23.50 -10.32 10.74
CA GLU A 61 24.02 -11.29 9.77
C GLU A 61 22.92 -11.75 8.79
N GLU A 62 21.73 -12.03 9.32
CA GLU A 62 20.57 -12.41 8.50
C GLU A 62 20.16 -11.28 7.55
N LEU A 63 20.17 -10.03 8.03
CA LEU A 63 19.89 -8.86 7.22
C LEU A 63 20.92 -8.69 6.11
N GLU A 64 22.21 -8.74 6.44
CA GLU A 64 23.27 -8.59 5.44
C GLU A 64 23.21 -9.70 4.38
N GLU A 65 22.96 -10.94 4.78
CA GLU A 65 22.80 -12.05 3.84
C GLU A 65 21.58 -11.85 2.94
N ARG A 66 20.44 -11.45 3.49
CA ARG A 66 19.21 -11.20 2.73
C ARG A 66 19.38 -10.05 1.76
N GLU A 67 20.06 -8.98 2.19
CA GLU A 67 20.42 -7.86 1.32
C GLU A 67 21.36 -8.31 0.21
N ARG A 68 22.43 -9.06 0.52
CA ARG A 68 23.36 -9.59 -0.48
C ARG A 68 22.65 -10.45 -1.53
N ARG A 69 21.74 -11.33 -1.12
CA ARG A 69 20.90 -12.13 -2.02
C ARG A 69 19.96 -11.26 -2.86
N HIS A 70 19.33 -10.26 -2.25
CA HIS A 70 18.45 -9.33 -2.95
C HIS A 70 19.22 -8.49 -3.99
N PHE A 71 20.36 -7.89 -3.63
CA PHE A 71 21.18 -7.10 -4.54
C PHE A 71 21.75 -7.95 -5.69
N SER A 72 22.25 -9.16 -5.42
CA SER A 72 22.75 -10.04 -6.49
C SER A 72 21.66 -10.49 -7.48
N SER A 73 20.42 -10.65 -7.02
CA SER A 73 19.29 -10.95 -7.90
C SER A 73 18.82 -9.72 -8.71
N LYS A 74 18.87 -8.53 -8.11
CA LYS A 74 18.45 -7.27 -8.73
C LYS A 74 19.47 -6.73 -9.75
N ASP A 75 20.77 -6.93 -9.51
CA ASP A 75 21.82 -6.53 -10.45
C ASP A 75 21.74 -7.36 -11.74
N ARG A 76 21.43 -8.66 -11.63
CA ARG A 76 21.16 -9.52 -12.79
C ARG A 76 19.90 -9.08 -13.56
N SER A 77 18.83 -8.69 -12.87
CA SER A 77 17.61 -8.22 -13.55
C SER A 77 17.79 -6.86 -14.22
N TYR A 78 18.58 -5.94 -13.65
CA TYR A 78 18.87 -4.64 -14.28
C TYR A 78 19.86 -4.76 -15.46
N ALA A 79 20.81 -5.69 -15.40
CA ALA A 79 21.74 -5.97 -16.49
C ALA A 79 21.06 -6.66 -17.68
N GLU A 80 20.23 -7.69 -17.45
CA GLU A 80 19.47 -8.35 -18.51
C GLU A 80 18.46 -7.41 -19.20
N ASP A 81 17.78 -6.54 -18.44
CA ASP A 81 16.79 -5.61 -19.00
C ASP A 81 17.45 -4.46 -19.81
N ARG A 82 18.72 -4.15 -19.51
CA ARG A 82 19.59 -3.28 -20.33
C ARG A 82 20.03 -3.96 -21.62
N ASP A 83 20.38 -5.24 -21.58
CA ASP A 83 20.84 -5.99 -22.76
C ASP A 83 19.70 -6.32 -23.73
N ARG A 84 18.49 -6.61 -23.22
CA ARG A 84 17.30 -6.77 -24.06
C ARG A 84 16.91 -5.49 -24.81
N ARG A 85 17.19 -4.31 -24.23
CA ARG A 85 17.02 -3.00 -24.91
C ARG A 85 18.21 -2.62 -25.80
N LYS A 86 19.37 -3.24 -25.65
CA LYS A 86 20.58 -3.03 -26.48
C LYS A 86 20.66 -3.99 -27.68
N GLY A 87 19.72 -4.94 -27.80
CA GLY A 87 19.71 -5.95 -28.88
C GLY A 87 18.92 -5.58 -30.14
N SER A 88 18.19 -4.47 -30.17
CA SER A 88 17.39 -4.06 -31.34
C SER A 88 17.43 -2.55 -31.55
N GLY A 89 18.42 -2.08 -32.29
CA GLY A 89 18.43 -0.69 -32.77
C GLY A 89 19.81 -0.06 -32.82
N SER A 90 20.53 -0.34 -33.90
CA SER A 90 21.58 0.57 -34.41
C SER A 90 21.01 1.99 -34.51
N GLY A 91 21.50 2.90 -33.67
CA GLY A 91 20.97 4.26 -33.59
C GLY A 91 21.94 5.22 -32.93
N GLN A 92 23.15 5.30 -33.45
CA GLN A 92 24.02 6.46 -33.26
C GLN A 92 23.31 7.69 -33.85
N LEU A 93 22.68 8.53 -33.04
CA LEU A 93 22.34 9.89 -33.44
C LEU A 93 22.46 10.87 -32.26
N LEU A 94 23.60 11.57 -32.28
CA LEU A 94 23.71 13.03 -32.19
C LEU A 94 23.30 13.72 -30.88
N LEU A 95 24.33 13.96 -30.07
CA LEU A 95 24.63 15.28 -29.54
C LEU A 95 24.64 16.32 -30.68
N ASP A 96 23.50 16.90 -31.02
CA ASP A 96 23.43 18.23 -31.65
C ASP A 96 22.00 18.80 -31.64
N GLY A 97 21.87 20.06 -31.23
CA GLY A 97 20.95 21.03 -31.85
C GLY A 97 19.42 20.91 -31.71
N LEU A 98 18.85 21.94 -31.07
CA LEU A 98 17.59 22.62 -31.41
C LEU A 98 16.24 22.12 -30.80
N LYS A 99 15.75 22.96 -29.88
CA LYS A 99 14.34 23.38 -29.68
C LYS A 99 13.36 22.32 -29.15
N ARG A 100 13.21 22.25 -27.82
CA ARG A 100 11.93 21.84 -27.21
C ARG A 100 11.47 22.91 -26.21
N GLU A 101 10.29 23.41 -26.48
CA GLU A 101 9.45 24.32 -25.68
C GLU A 101 9.37 23.91 -24.20
N PRO A 102 9.30 24.86 -23.24
CA PRO A 102 9.15 24.57 -21.83
C PRO A 102 7.67 24.39 -21.46
N ASP A 103 7.06 23.28 -21.85
CA ASP A 103 5.70 22.93 -21.40
C ASP A 103 5.59 21.45 -20.98
N ASP A 104 6.62 20.93 -20.31
CA ASP A 104 6.43 19.80 -19.38
C ASP A 104 5.84 20.33 -18.07
N ARG A 105 4.57 20.76 -18.14
CA ARG A 105 3.75 20.95 -16.94
C ARG A 105 3.57 19.57 -16.32
N LEU A 106 4.32 19.31 -15.26
CA LEU A 106 4.12 18.18 -14.35
C LEU A 106 2.73 18.31 -13.71
N ILE A 107 1.69 17.90 -14.45
CA ILE A 107 0.37 17.70 -13.90
C ILE A 107 0.45 16.40 -13.10
N PRO A 108 0.30 16.43 -11.76
CA PRO A 108 0.23 15.20 -10.99
C PRO A 108 -1.07 14.50 -11.36
N ARG A 109 -0.99 13.52 -12.24
CA ARG A 109 -2.05 12.53 -12.43
C ARG A 109 -2.04 11.66 -11.17
N ASN A 110 -3.06 11.82 -10.34
CA ASN A 110 -3.37 10.89 -9.26
C ASN A 110 -3.82 9.57 -9.90
N ILE A 111 -2.86 8.75 -10.28
CA ILE A 111 -3.07 7.37 -10.72
C ILE A 111 -2.74 6.50 -9.52
N ASP A 112 -3.78 5.86 -8.98
CA ASP A 112 -3.67 4.91 -7.88
C ASP A 112 -3.08 3.59 -8.40
N ALA A 113 -2.43 2.83 -7.52
CA ALA A 113 -1.70 1.62 -7.84
C ALA A 113 -2.59 0.40 -8.13
N ASP A 114 -3.92 0.55 -8.14
CA ASP A 114 -4.92 -0.48 -8.42
C ASP A 114 -5.57 -0.36 -9.81
N ASP A 115 -5.39 0.76 -10.52
CA ASP A 115 -5.99 1.02 -11.84
C ASP A 115 -5.28 0.29 -13.02
N SER A 116 -4.22 -0.50 -12.78
CA SER A 116 -3.44 -1.15 -13.83
C SER A 116 -3.99 -2.50 -14.34
N ASP A 117 -5.08 -3.00 -13.76
CA ASP A 117 -5.58 -4.35 -14.04
C ASP A 117 -6.90 -4.34 -14.83
N ILE A 118 -6.91 -3.59 -15.94
CA ILE A 118 -7.95 -3.72 -16.97
C ILE A 118 -7.57 -4.89 -17.88
N ASP A 119 -8.23 -6.03 -17.66
CA ASP A 119 -8.22 -7.20 -18.54
C ASP A 119 -8.72 -6.81 -19.95
N PRO A 120 -7.99 -7.11 -21.03
CA PRO A 120 -8.52 -6.96 -22.38
C PRO A 120 -9.60 -8.01 -22.66
N GLN A 121 -10.79 -7.52 -23.02
CA GLN A 121 -12.02 -8.26 -23.36
C GLN A 121 -11.80 -9.54 -24.19
N SER A 122 -12.60 -10.58 -23.90
CA SER A 122 -13.09 -11.48 -24.95
C SER A 122 -14.62 -11.49 -24.93
N GLU A 123 -15.21 -10.70 -25.82
CA GLU A 123 -16.56 -10.94 -26.32
C GLU A 123 -16.49 -12.14 -27.27
N ASP A 124 -17.30 -13.17 -27.01
CA ASP A 124 -17.65 -14.13 -28.06
C ASP A 124 -19.10 -14.62 -27.82
N ASP A 125 -20.04 -13.81 -28.30
CA ASP A 125 -21.47 -14.08 -28.36
C ASP A 125 -21.78 -14.91 -29.61
N ARG A 126 -22.07 -16.22 -29.49
CA ARG A 126 -22.72 -16.98 -30.58
C ARG A 126 -23.73 -18.03 -30.08
N TYR A 127 -24.99 -17.63 -30.16
CA TYR A 127 -26.24 -18.40 -30.32
C TYR A 127 -26.10 -19.90 -30.68
N SER A 128 -26.76 -20.78 -29.92
CA SER A 128 -27.62 -21.80 -30.53
C SER A 128 -28.74 -22.25 -29.57
N TYR A 129 -29.96 -22.17 -30.08
CA TYR A 129 -31.18 -22.72 -29.51
C TYR A 129 -31.05 -24.23 -29.34
N PHE A 130 -31.43 -24.80 -28.18
CA PHE A 130 -32.16 -26.07 -28.17
C PHE A 130 -33.14 -26.16 -27.00
N LEU A 131 -34.38 -26.39 -27.41
CA LEU A 131 -35.63 -26.57 -26.68
C LEU A 131 -35.60 -27.87 -25.85
N LEU A 132 -35.95 -27.82 -24.56
CA LEU A 132 -36.47 -29.01 -23.85
C LEU A 132 -37.32 -28.58 -22.65
N GLY A 133 -38.62 -28.53 -22.91
CA GLY A 133 -39.73 -28.41 -21.96
C GLY A 133 -40.99 -28.92 -22.64
#